data_AF-A0A1F6IC29-F1
#
_entry.id   AF-A0A1F6IC29-F1
#
_cell.length_a   1.000
_cell.length_b   1.000
_cell.length_c   1.000
_cell.angle_alpha   90.00
_cell.angle_beta   90.00
_cell.angle_gamma   90.00
#
_symmetry.space_group_name_H-M   'P 1'
#
loop_
_entity.id
_entity.type
_entity.pdbx_description
1 polymer ?
#
loop_
_entity_poly.entity_id
_entity_poly.type
_entity_poly.pdbx_seq_one_letter_code
_entity_poly.pdbx_strand_id
1 'polypeptide(L)'
;MRKSTFLIFTAYIWTKTLLGLTFNPFTTVKQVTRRPVLLPTIFSPFIGLILFFVFGRIGAFLISVYGLKRELIALILSTTLISILLWQTLLIYLLASFLFALWRKNT
;
A
#
# COMPACT_ATOMS: atom_id res chain seq x y z
N MET A 1 -10.79 -12.64 -21.41
CA MET A 1 -11.53 -11.48 -20.83
C MET A 1 -11.16 -10.22 -21.59
N ARG A 2 -12.10 -9.28 -21.85
CA ARG A 2 -11.74 -7.95 -22.37
C ARG A 2 -10.82 -7.24 -21.37
N LYS A 3 -9.86 -6.44 -21.87
CA LYS A 3 -8.88 -5.70 -21.04
C LYS A 3 -9.55 -4.85 -19.96
N SER A 4 -10.73 -4.28 -20.25
CA SER A 4 -11.51 -3.49 -19.27
C SER A 4 -12.01 -4.32 -18.09
N THR A 5 -12.53 -5.52 -18.34
CA THR A 5 -13.04 -6.41 -17.28
C THR A 5 -11.93 -6.84 -16.33
N PHE A 6 -10.73 -7.11 -16.87
CA PHE A 6 -9.57 -7.44 -16.05
C PHE A 6 -9.15 -6.28 -15.15
N LEU A 7 -9.10 -5.05 -15.69
CA LEU A 7 -8.77 -3.84 -14.92
C LEU A 7 -9.79 -3.57 -13.80
N ILE A 8 -11.09 -3.67 -14.09
CA ILE A 8 -12.16 -3.44 -13.11
C ILE A 8 -12.08 -4.50 -11.99
N PHE A 9 -11.87 -5.76 -12.35
CA PHE A 9 -11.73 -6.85 -11.38
C PHE A 9 -10.50 -6.67 -10.48
N THR A 10 -9.38 -6.29 -11.08
CA THR A 10 -8.11 -5.96 -10.41
C THR A 10 -8.31 -4.81 -9.43
N ALA A 11 -8.96 -3.72 -9.86
CA ALA A 11 -9.25 -2.56 -9.03
C ALA A 11 -10.23 -2.89 -7.90
N TYR A 12 -11.26 -3.69 -8.16
CA TYR A 12 -12.22 -4.12 -7.15
C TYR A 12 -11.54 -4.93 -6.03
N ILE A 13 -10.71 -5.91 -6.41
CA ILE A 13 -9.91 -6.69 -5.46
C ILE A 13 -8.97 -5.79 -4.67
N TRP A 14 -8.31 -4.86 -5.36
CA TRP A 14 -7.38 -3.92 -4.75
C TRP A 14 -8.06 -3.09 -3.66
N THR A 15 -9.16 -2.42 -3.99
CA THR A 15 -9.93 -1.61 -3.04
C THR A 15 -10.49 -2.44 -1.89
N LYS A 16 -11.05 -3.62 -2.16
CA LYS A 16 -11.58 -4.51 -1.14
C LYS A 16 -10.50 -4.99 -0.16
N THR A 17 -9.31 -5.27 -0.67
CA THR A 17 -8.18 -5.73 0.16
C THR A 17 -7.63 -4.58 1.02
N LEU A 18 -7.50 -3.38 0.46
CA LEU A 18 -7.08 -2.19 1.22
C LEU A 18 -8.07 -1.86 2.34
N LEU A 19 -9.36 -1.75 2.02
CA LEU A 19 -10.42 -1.50 3.01
C LEU A 19 -10.45 -2.62 4.07
N GLY A 20 -10.31 -3.88 3.64
CA GLY A 20 -10.25 -5.02 4.55
C GLY A 20 -9.07 -4.93 5.54
N LEU A 21 -7.88 -4.54 5.07
CA LEU A 21 -6.71 -4.37 5.93
C LEU A 21 -6.89 -3.21 6.92
N THR A 22 -7.61 -2.15 6.53
CA THR A 22 -7.90 -1.01 7.40
C THR A 22 -8.92 -1.35 8.49
N PHE A 23 -10.05 -1.98 8.13
CA PHE A 23 -11.16 -2.19 9.07
C PHE A 23 -11.10 -3.55 9.80
N ASN A 24 -10.56 -4.58 9.16
CA ASN A 24 -10.57 -5.95 9.65
C ASN A 24 -9.25 -6.68 9.32
N PRO A 25 -8.12 -6.25 9.91
CA PRO A 25 -6.79 -6.67 9.47
C PRO A 25 -6.58 -8.19 9.60
N PHE A 26 -6.95 -8.81 10.73
CA PHE A 26 -6.67 -10.22 10.98
C PHE A 26 -7.40 -11.19 10.05
N THR A 27 -8.69 -10.93 9.80
CA THR A 27 -9.51 -11.75 8.90
C THR A 27 -9.08 -11.54 7.46
N THR A 28 -8.78 -10.30 7.07
CA THR A 28 -8.31 -9.98 5.72
C THR A 28 -6.96 -10.64 5.44
N VAL A 29 -5.99 -10.57 6.36
CA VAL A 29 -4.69 -11.26 6.24
C VAL A 29 -4.87 -12.76 6.02
N LYS A 30 -5.72 -13.43 6.80
CA LYS A 30 -5.99 -14.88 6.61
C LYS A 30 -6.60 -15.20 5.24
N GLN A 31 -7.49 -14.36 4.73
CA GLN A 31 -8.12 -14.57 3.42
C GLN A 31 -7.13 -14.35 2.27
N VAL A 32 -6.30 -13.32 2.44
CA VAL A 32 -5.28 -12.86 1.51
C VAL A 32 -4.14 -13.88 1.38
N THR A 33 -3.63 -14.43 2.48
CA THR A 33 -2.59 -15.48 2.45
C THR A 33 -3.07 -16.80 1.85
N ARG A 34 -4.37 -17.11 1.94
CA ARG A 34 -4.95 -18.39 1.48
C ARG A 34 -5.42 -18.38 0.02
N ARG A 35 -5.58 -17.22 -0.63
CA ARG A 35 -6.08 -17.14 -2.01
C ARG A 35 -5.14 -16.34 -2.90
N PRO A 36 -4.86 -16.79 -4.15
CA PRO A 36 -3.91 -16.15 -5.09
C PRO A 36 -4.38 -14.80 -5.67
N VAL A 37 -5.36 -14.18 -5.04
CA VAL A 37 -6.05 -12.97 -5.50
C VAL A 37 -5.20 -11.71 -5.22
N LEU A 38 -3.98 -11.88 -4.71
CA LEU A 38 -3.07 -10.85 -4.23
C LEU A 38 -2.25 -10.11 -5.30
N LEU A 39 -2.12 -10.66 -6.50
CA LEU A 39 -1.25 -10.11 -7.55
C LEU A 39 -1.46 -8.59 -7.82
N PRO A 40 -2.69 -8.05 -7.85
CA PRO A 40 -2.94 -6.61 -7.98
C PRO A 40 -2.38 -5.77 -6.83
N THR A 41 -2.52 -6.28 -5.61
CA THR A 41 -2.21 -5.58 -4.36
C THR A 41 -0.70 -5.43 -4.16
N ILE A 42 0.10 -6.26 -4.81
CA ILE A 42 1.56 -6.20 -4.83
C ILE A 42 2.08 -4.91 -5.49
N PHE A 43 1.35 -4.29 -6.41
CA PHE A 43 1.79 -3.04 -7.07
C PHE A 43 1.48 -1.77 -6.28
N SER A 44 0.68 -1.87 -5.21
CA SER A 44 0.38 -0.73 -4.34
C SER A 44 1.61 -0.02 -3.75
N PRO A 45 2.74 -0.70 -3.44
CA PRO A 45 4.00 -0.06 -3.07
C PRO A 45 4.51 1.00 -4.01
N PHE A 46 4.52 0.69 -5.32
CA PHE A 46 5.08 1.59 -6.31
C PHE A 46 4.23 2.86 -6.41
N ILE A 47 2.91 2.71 -6.36
CA ILE A 47 1.98 3.85 -6.39
C ILE A 47 2.13 4.71 -5.13
N GLY A 48 2.25 4.08 -3.95
CA GLY A 48 2.44 4.78 -2.69
C GLY A 48 3.76 5.58 -2.62
N LEU A 49 4.86 4.99 -3.09
CA LEU A 49 6.16 5.67 -3.17
C LEU A 49 6.16 6.81 -4.20
N ILE A 50 5.53 6.61 -5.37
CA ILE A 50 5.38 7.66 -6.38
C ILE A 50 4.59 8.83 -5.82
N LEU A 51 3.43 8.57 -5.19
CA LEU A 51 2.62 9.62 -4.58
C LEU A 51 3.38 10.34 -3.46
N PHE A 52 4.09 9.59 -2.60
CA PHE A 52 4.89 10.19 -1.55
C PHE A 52 6.00 11.10 -2.09
N PHE A 53 6.68 10.68 -3.16
CA PHE A 53 7.69 11.51 -3.82
C PHE A 53 7.09 12.80 -4.41
N VAL A 54 5.91 12.71 -5.04
CA VAL A 54 5.17 13.88 -5.56
C VAL A 54 4.76 14.83 -4.43
N PHE A 55 4.18 14.31 -3.34
CA PHE A 55 3.79 15.12 -2.19
C PHE A 55 4.99 15.71 -1.45
N GLY A 56 6.10 14.98 -1.34
CA GLY A 56 7.36 15.49 -0.78
C GLY A 56 7.93 16.64 -1.59
N ARG A 57 7.85 16.58 -2.93
CA ARG A 57 8.21 17.69 -3.81
C ARG A 57 7.32 18.90 -3.62
N ILE A 58 6.00 18.72 -3.59
CA ILE A 58 5.04 19.81 -3.33
C ILE A 58 5.28 20.44 -1.95
N GLY A 59 5.52 19.61 -0.93
CA GLY A 59 5.88 20.05 0.42
C GLY A 59 7.15 20.90 0.43
N ALA A 60 8.19 20.50 -0.32
CA ALA A 60 9.43 21.28 -0.43
C ALA A 60 9.21 22.69 -1.03
N PHE A 61 8.27 22.85 -1.98
CA PHE A 61 7.91 24.17 -2.51
C PHE A 61 7.20 25.05 -1.45
N LEU A 62 6.36 24.45 -0.61
CA LEU A 62 5.61 25.14 0.45
C LEU A 62 6.46 25.53 1.67
N ILE A 63 7.60 24.87 1.87
CA ILE A 63 8.53 25.08 3.00
C ILE A 63 9.30 26.42 2.91
N SER A 64 9.21 27.15 1.79
CA SER A 64 9.81 28.48 1.63
C SER A 64 9.25 29.54 2.58
N VAL A 65 8.13 29.27 3.27
CA VAL A 65 7.55 30.16 4.29
C VAL A 65 8.10 29.79 5.68
N TYR A 66 8.98 30.63 6.23
CA TYR A 66 9.51 30.47 7.59
C TYR A 66 8.39 30.54 8.65
N GLY A 67 8.38 29.63 9.62
CA GLY A 67 7.51 29.66 10.82
C GLY A 67 6.78 28.35 11.14
N LEU A 68 5.81 28.41 12.07
CA LEU A 68 5.00 27.28 12.58
C LEU A 68 4.35 26.42 11.49
N LYS A 69 3.96 27.03 10.36
CA LYS A 69 3.36 26.30 9.23
C LYS A 69 4.32 25.27 8.62
N ARG A 70 5.62 25.57 8.60
CA ARG A 70 6.67 24.66 8.11
C ARG A 70 6.78 23.41 8.98
N GLU A 71 6.77 23.58 10.30
CA GLU A 71 6.89 22.49 11.27
C GLU A 71 5.67 21.56 11.21
N LEU A 72 4.47 22.12 11.07
CA LEU A 72 3.25 21.34 10.91
C LEU A 72 3.26 20.52 9.61
N ILE A 73 3.70 21.12 8.50
CA ILE A 73 3.86 20.42 7.22
C ILE A 73 4.90 19.30 7.34
N ALA A 74 6.04 19.56 7.99
CA ALA A 74 7.08 18.57 8.22
C ALA A 74 6.59 17.40 9.07
N LEU A 75 5.82 17.66 10.13
CA LEU A 75 5.20 16.63 10.98
C LEU A 75 4.23 15.76 10.20
N ILE A 76 3.35 16.37 9.40
CA ILE A 76 2.37 15.64 8.57
C ILE A 76 3.10 14.77 7.54
N LEU A 77 4.08 15.33 6.82
CA LEU A 77 4.84 14.59 5.81
C LEU A 77 5.64 13.44 6.43
N SER A 78 6.28 13.66 7.59
CA SER A 78 7.05 12.64 8.30
C SER A 78 6.15 11.52 8.82
N THR A 79 4.99 11.86 9.41
CA THR A 79 4.03 10.86 9.89
C THR A 79 3.44 10.05 8.74
N THR A 80 3.13 10.73 7.62
CA THR A 80 2.66 10.08 6.40
C THR A 80 3.74 9.14 5.83
N LEU A 81 5.02 9.56 5.84
CA LEU A 81 6.13 8.71 5.43
C LEU A 81 6.21 7.43 6.26
N ILE A 82 6.19 7.57 7.58
CA ILE A 82 6.25 6.44 8.51
C ILE A 82 5.05 5.51 8.28
N SER A 83 3.85 6.06 8.14
CA SER A 83 2.65 5.27 7.86
C SER A 83 2.78 4.48 6.55
N ILE A 84 3.29 5.11 5.48
CA ILE A 84 3.55 4.44 4.20
C ILE A 84 4.60 3.35 4.36
N LEU A 85 5.72 3.60 5.07
CA LEU A 85 6.77 2.60 5.29
C LEU A 85 6.25 1.38 6.06
N LEU A 86 5.45 1.59 7.11
CA LEU A 86 4.82 0.50 7.87
C LEU A 86 3.83 -0.27 7.00
N TRP A 87 3.02 0.44 6.21
CA TRP A 87 2.11 -0.17 5.24
C TRP A 87 2.85 -1.02 4.21
N GLN A 88 4.01 -0.54 3.72
CA GLN A 88 4.86 -1.31 2.81
C GLN A 88 5.43 -2.56 3.46
N THR A 89 5.92 -2.44 4.70
CA THR A 89 6.48 -3.57 5.44
C THR A 89 5.43 -4.67 5.63
N LEU A 90 4.19 -4.30 5.97
CA LEU A 90 3.06 -5.24 6.09
C LEU A 90 2.77 -5.97 4.77
N LEU A 91 2.71 -5.23 3.65
CA LEU A 91 2.42 -5.83 2.35
C LEU A 91 3.53 -6.76 1.87
N ILE A 92 4.80 -6.39 2.10
CA ILE A 92 5.96 -7.26 1.81
C ILE A 92 5.88 -8.55 2.64
N TYR A 93 5.55 -8.43 3.92
CA TYR A 93 5.35 -9.60 4.79
C TYR A 93 4.25 -10.53 4.25
N LEU A 94 3.11 -9.97 3.84
CA LEU A 94 2.00 -10.76 3.28
C LEU A 94 2.38 -11.44 1.96
N LEU A 95 3.16 -10.76 1.12
CA LEU A 95 3.68 -11.32 -0.11
C LEU A 95 4.64 -12.49 0.17
N ALA A 96 5.61 -12.30 1.07
CA ALA A 96 6.55 -13.34 1.46
C ALA A 96 5.82 -14.56 2.06
N SER A 97 4.83 -14.32 2.91
CA SER A 97 3.98 -15.37 3.49
C SER A 97 3.21 -16.15 2.42
N PHE A 98 2.66 -15.47 1.42
CA PHE A 98 1.98 -16.11 0.29
C PHE A 98 2.94 -16.94 -0.56
N LEU A 99 4.12 -16.42 -0.91
CA LEU A 99 5.13 -17.14 -1.69
C LEU A 99 5.61 -18.40 -0.96
N PHE A 100 5.86 -18.29 0.35
CA PHE A 100 6.25 -19.44 1.17
C PHE A 100 5.15 -20.51 1.23
N ALA A 101 3.89 -20.10 1.38
CA ALA A 101 2.76 -21.02 1.36
C ALA A 101 2.59 -21.72 -0.01
N LEU A 102 2.82 -20.99 -1.11
CA LEU A 102 2.78 -21.55 -2.46
C LEU A 102 3.91 -22.56 -2.68
N TRP A 103 5.14 -22.24 -2.26
CA TRP A 103 6.29 -23.13 -2.37
C TRP A 103 6.09 -24.45 -1.62
N ARG A 104 5.55 -24.38 -0.39
CA ARG A 104 5.22 -25.56 0.42
C ARG A 104 4.13 -26.45 -0.19
N LYS A 105 3.23 -25.89 -1.01
CA LYS A 105 2.18 -26.67 -1.69
C LYS A 105 2.71 -27.40 -2.93
N ASN A 106 3.78 -26.86 -3.55
CA ASN A 106 4.39 -27.38 -4.77
C ASN A 106 5.51 -28.40 -4.51
N THR A 107 5.88 -28.61 -3.24
CA THR A 107 6.84 -29.61 -2.76
C THR A 107 6.09 -30.72 -2.04
#